data_AF-E3JWS5-F1
#
_entry.id   AF-E3JWS5-F1
#
_cell.length_a   1.000
_cell.length_b   1.000
_cell.length_c   1.000
_cell.angle_alpha   90.00
_cell.angle_beta   90.00
_cell.angle_gamma   90.00
#
_symmetry.space_group_name_H-M   'P 1'
#
loop_
_entity.id
_entity.type
_entity.pdbx_description
1 polymer ?
#
loop_
_entity_poly.entity_id
_entity_poly.type
_entity_poly.pdbx_seq_one_letter_code
_entity_poly.pdbx_strand_id
1 'polypeptide(L)'
;MSDRQDVFMWPTCVEGHAVHRGCVDPRSIAASSCPICQAVAPSILVRQVEHQEERTPEPDRCSICLENWGDEDARITWPSCTHFFHKSCLERWRQSSVACPLCREVDQTLLENRAASEATEQQITYNTIFAPLRDEFLRRLAEDRAPANAREAEEVAHLRNFFQREDARYRN
;
A
#
# COMPACT_ATOMS: atom_id res chain seq x y z
N MET A 1 -1.74 20.25 13.12
CA MET A 1 -2.88 20.29 14.07
C MET A 1 -3.29 18.85 14.30
N SER A 2 -2.68 18.22 15.31
CA SER A 2 -2.68 16.78 15.53
C SER A 2 -3.89 16.40 16.36
N ASP A 3 -4.65 15.44 15.84
CA ASP A 3 -5.96 15.03 16.33
C ASP A 3 -5.85 14.37 17.71
N ARG A 4 -6.74 14.78 18.61
CA ARG A 4 -6.68 14.57 20.07
C ARG A 4 -7.72 13.56 20.56
N GLN A 5 -7.97 12.51 19.78
CA GLN A 5 -9.03 11.50 20.01
C GLN A 5 -8.43 10.17 19.52
N ASP A 6 -8.11 9.14 20.30
CA ASP A 6 -8.93 8.38 21.25
C ASP A 6 -8.02 7.63 22.25
N VAL A 7 -7.69 8.27 23.35
CA VAL A 7 -6.93 7.66 24.44
C VAL A 7 -7.91 7.26 25.54
N PHE A 8 -7.97 5.97 25.88
CA PHE A 8 -8.76 5.48 27.01
C PHE A 8 -7.88 5.44 28.25
N MET A 9 -8.27 6.18 29.28
CA MET A 9 -7.61 6.17 30.58
C MET A 9 -8.52 5.49 31.60
N TRP A 10 -7.99 4.51 32.32
CA TRP A 10 -8.74 3.90 33.43
C TRP A 10 -8.81 4.91 34.59
N PRO A 11 -10.00 5.27 35.10
CA PRO A 11 -10.14 6.35 36.09
C PRO A 11 -9.42 6.11 37.43
N THR A 12 -9.00 4.87 37.70
CA THR A 12 -8.41 4.41 38.97
C THR A 12 -6.92 4.09 38.89
N CYS A 13 -6.26 4.32 37.74
CA CYS A 13 -4.83 4.07 37.59
C CYS A 13 -4.01 5.25 38.13
N VAL A 14 -3.36 5.09 39.28
CA VAL A 14 -2.55 6.15 39.92
C VAL A 14 -1.22 6.45 39.20
N GLU A 15 -0.77 5.58 38.28
CA GLU A 15 0.48 5.76 37.53
C GLU A 15 0.32 6.41 36.14
N GLY A 16 -0.93 6.59 35.66
CA GLY A 16 -1.20 7.41 34.47
C GLY A 16 -0.88 6.79 33.11
N HIS A 17 -0.85 5.47 32.99
CA HIS A 17 -0.62 4.81 31.70
C HIS A 17 -1.82 4.94 30.75
N ALA A 18 -1.52 5.26 29.49
CA ALA A 18 -2.47 5.50 28.40
C ALA A 18 -2.25 4.47 27.28
N VAL A 19 -3.35 3.90 26.77
CA VAL A 19 -3.31 2.99 25.62
C VAL A 19 -4.30 3.46 24.55
N HIS A 20 -3.91 3.32 23.28
CA HIS A 20 -4.79 3.59 22.17
C HIS A 20 -5.92 2.57 22.12
N ARG A 21 -7.13 3.06 21.92
CA ARG A 21 -8.37 2.26 21.89
C ARG A 21 -8.32 1.10 20.89
N GLY A 22 -7.55 1.24 19.81
CA GLY A 22 -7.36 0.21 18.78
C GLY A 22 -6.30 -0.86 19.10
N CYS A 23 -5.53 -0.71 20.17
CA CYS A 23 -4.46 -1.66 20.56
C CYS A 23 -4.83 -2.52 21.77
N VAL A 24 -6.01 -2.31 22.36
CA VAL A 24 -6.53 -3.13 23.47
C VAL A 24 -7.47 -4.18 22.88
N ASP A 25 -7.16 -5.46 23.11
CA ASP A 25 -8.05 -6.56 22.72
C ASP A 25 -9.44 -6.32 23.32
N PRO A 26 -10.53 -6.35 22.53
CA PRO A 26 -11.90 -6.23 23.03
C PRO A 26 -12.24 -7.21 24.17
N ARG A 27 -11.57 -8.35 24.27
CA ARG A 27 -11.66 -9.31 25.39
C ARG A 27 -11.03 -8.80 26.68
N SER A 28 -10.04 -7.91 26.60
CA SER A 28 -9.44 -7.23 27.75
C SER A 28 -10.33 -6.09 28.28
N ILE A 29 -11.21 -5.54 27.45
CA ILE A 29 -12.25 -4.58 27.89
C ILE A 29 -13.31 -5.29 28.77
N ALA A 30 -13.52 -6.58 28.55
CA ALA A 30 -14.34 -7.44 29.40
C ALA A 30 -13.58 -8.03 30.61
N ALA A 31 -12.25 -7.90 30.64
CA ALA A 31 -11.46 -8.34 31.77
C ALA A 31 -11.55 -7.29 32.88
N SER A 32 -11.89 -7.74 34.09
CA SER A 32 -12.04 -6.85 35.24
C SER A 32 -10.73 -6.15 35.61
N SER A 33 -9.57 -6.52 35.05
CA SER A 33 -8.24 -6.09 35.47
C SER A 33 -7.35 -5.56 34.34
N CYS A 34 -6.54 -4.52 34.62
CA CYS A 34 -5.55 -3.96 33.69
C CYS A 34 -4.43 -4.98 33.32
N PRO A 35 -4.07 -5.17 32.04
CA PRO A 35 -3.06 -6.15 31.65
C PRO A 35 -1.60 -5.74 31.97
N ILE A 36 -1.33 -4.46 32.28
CA ILE A 36 0.02 -3.97 32.60
C ILE A 36 0.31 -4.03 34.10
N CYS A 37 -0.70 -3.78 34.97
CA CYS A 37 -0.52 -3.72 36.43
C CYS A 37 -1.56 -4.49 37.25
N GLN A 38 -2.50 -5.19 36.62
CA GLN A 38 -3.52 -6.07 37.23
C GLN A 38 -4.60 -5.41 38.12
N ALA A 39 -4.72 -4.07 38.14
CA ALA A 39 -5.75 -3.38 38.93
C ALA A 39 -7.18 -3.61 38.42
N VAL A 40 -8.14 -3.86 39.32
CA VAL A 40 -9.54 -4.27 39.00
C VAL A 40 -10.52 -3.09 38.97
N ALA A 41 -11.45 -3.03 38.00
CA ALA A 41 -12.52 -2.04 37.93
C ALA A 41 -13.61 -2.29 39.00
N PRO A 42 -14.16 -1.25 39.67
CA PRO A 42 -15.21 -1.44 40.67
C PRO A 42 -16.51 -1.92 40.01
N SER A 43 -17.16 -2.87 40.68
CA SER A 43 -18.24 -3.72 40.17
C SER A 43 -19.47 -2.92 39.72
N ILE A 44 -19.68 -2.81 38.41
CA ILE A 44 -20.98 -2.42 37.85
C ILE A 44 -21.77 -3.70 37.62
N LEU A 45 -22.97 -3.78 38.24
CA LEU A 45 -23.94 -4.86 38.08
C LEU A 45 -24.22 -5.15 36.60
N VAL A 46 -23.68 -6.26 36.10
CA VAL A 46 -24.02 -6.80 34.77
C VAL A 46 -25.39 -7.47 34.90
N ARG A 47 -26.43 -6.80 34.39
CA ARG A 47 -27.72 -7.44 34.12
C ARG A 47 -27.46 -8.54 33.09
N GLN A 48 -27.70 -9.81 33.45
CA GLN A 48 -27.55 -10.93 32.53
C GLN A 48 -28.43 -10.69 31.30
N VAL A 49 -27.80 -10.32 30.20
CA VAL A 49 -28.37 -10.44 28.86
C VAL A 49 -28.01 -11.83 28.38
N GLU A 50 -29.04 -12.64 28.10
CA GLU A 50 -28.88 -13.89 27.38
C GLU A 50 -28.17 -13.55 26.05
N HIS A 51 -26.94 -14.01 25.89
CA HIS A 51 -26.18 -13.88 24.65
C HIS A 51 -26.91 -14.68 23.57
N GLN A 52 -27.84 -14.04 22.86
CA GLN A 52 -28.03 -14.39 21.47
C GLN A 52 -26.72 -14.01 20.77
N GLU A 53 -26.05 -14.98 20.15
CA GLU A 53 -24.99 -14.72 19.19
C GLU A 53 -25.59 -13.91 18.03
N GLU A 54 -25.75 -12.60 18.22
CA GLU A 54 -25.98 -11.66 17.14
C GLU A 54 -24.69 -11.65 16.32
N ARG A 55 -24.62 -12.58 15.35
CA ARG A 55 -23.76 -12.45 14.18
C ARG A 55 -23.94 -11.00 13.71
N THR A 56 -22.88 -10.20 13.78
CA THR A 56 -22.84 -8.93 13.06
C THR A 56 -23.32 -9.23 11.64
N PRO A 57 -24.34 -8.54 11.11
CA PRO A 57 -24.88 -8.88 9.80
C PRO A 57 -23.72 -8.83 8.80
N GLU A 58 -23.38 -9.98 8.22
CA GLU A 58 -22.48 -10.00 7.08
C GLU A 58 -23.05 -9.02 6.05
N PRO A 59 -22.23 -8.16 5.42
CA PRO A 59 -22.73 -7.21 4.44
C PRO A 59 -23.57 -7.98 3.41
N ASP A 60 -24.79 -7.54 3.14
CA ASP A 60 -25.78 -8.24 2.29
C ASP A 60 -25.59 -7.94 0.79
N ARG A 61 -24.71 -6.99 0.48
CA ARG A 61 -24.47 -6.41 -0.85
C ARG A 61 -23.00 -6.05 -1.05
N CYS A 62 -22.57 -6.06 -2.31
CA CYS A 62 -21.26 -5.58 -2.72
C CYS A 62 -21.22 -4.04 -2.68
N SER A 63 -20.25 -3.45 -1.97
CA SER A 63 -20.14 -1.98 -1.87
C SER A 63 -19.64 -1.27 -3.13
N ILE A 64 -19.18 -2.02 -4.14
CA ILE A 64 -18.72 -1.47 -5.43
C ILE A 64 -19.91 -1.30 -6.40
N CYS A 65 -20.72 -2.35 -6.59
CA CYS A 65 -21.87 -2.31 -7.52
C CYS A 65 -23.22 -2.08 -6.82
N LEU A 66 -23.28 -2.14 -5.49
CA LEU A 66 -24.47 -1.99 -4.65
C LEU A 66 -25.54 -3.09 -4.84
N GLU A 67 -25.21 -4.16 -5.57
CA GLU A 67 -26.07 -5.32 -5.80
C GLU A 67 -25.89 -6.39 -4.71
N ASN A 68 -26.94 -7.20 -4.51
CA ASN A 68 -26.90 -8.37 -3.63
C ASN A 68 -25.91 -9.41 -4.16
N TRP A 69 -25.46 -10.29 -3.26
CA TRP A 69 -24.70 -11.48 -3.67
C TRP A 69 -25.58 -12.35 -4.57
N GLY A 70 -25.21 -12.45 -5.85
CA GLY A 70 -25.83 -13.39 -6.78
C GLY A 70 -25.32 -14.81 -6.58
N ASP A 71 -26.09 -15.81 -6.99
CA ASP A 71 -25.70 -17.23 -6.91
C ASP A 71 -24.44 -17.56 -7.75
N GLU A 72 -24.13 -16.71 -8.74
CA GLU A 72 -23.07 -16.92 -9.73
C GLU A 72 -21.77 -16.16 -9.44
N ASP A 73 -21.82 -15.11 -8.60
CA ASP A 73 -20.68 -14.24 -8.31
C ASP A 73 -20.09 -14.57 -6.93
N ALA A 74 -18.98 -15.31 -6.93
CA ALA A 74 -18.28 -15.66 -5.70
C ALA A 74 -17.82 -14.40 -4.94
N ARG A 75 -18.20 -14.32 -3.65
CA ARG A 75 -17.70 -13.32 -2.71
C ARG A 75 -16.22 -13.59 -2.40
N ILE A 76 -15.38 -12.57 -2.50
CA ILE A 76 -13.96 -12.66 -2.19
C ILE A 76 -13.56 -11.56 -1.21
N THR A 77 -12.65 -11.91 -0.31
CA THR A 77 -12.10 -11.00 0.70
C THR A 77 -10.88 -10.26 0.15
N TRP A 78 -10.71 -9.01 0.54
CA TRP A 78 -9.46 -8.28 0.31
C TRP A 78 -8.29 -8.96 1.07
N PRO A 79 -7.07 -9.07 0.53
CA PRO A 79 -5.99 -9.80 1.22
C PRO A 79 -5.52 -9.13 2.52
N SER A 80 -5.45 -7.79 2.53
CA SER A 80 -4.98 -7.01 3.67
C SER A 80 -6.06 -6.65 4.71
N CYS A 81 -7.34 -6.98 4.47
CA CYS A 81 -8.43 -6.63 5.40
C CYS A 81 -9.66 -7.54 5.22
N THR A 82 -10.59 -7.58 6.17
CA THR A 82 -11.73 -8.52 6.16
C THR A 82 -12.94 -8.07 5.34
N HIS A 83 -12.77 -7.21 4.32
CA HIS A 83 -13.86 -6.67 3.51
C HIS A 83 -14.17 -7.54 2.28
N PHE A 84 -15.47 -7.69 1.96
CA PHE A 84 -15.96 -8.56 0.91
C PHE A 84 -16.48 -7.80 -0.32
N PHE A 85 -16.25 -8.36 -1.50
CA PHE A 85 -16.70 -7.82 -2.78
C PHE A 85 -17.02 -8.98 -3.75
N HIS A 86 -17.80 -8.71 -4.81
CA HIS A 86 -17.86 -9.63 -5.93
C HIS A 86 -16.47 -9.74 -6.56
N LYS A 87 -16.06 -10.95 -6.96
CA LYS A 87 -14.79 -11.18 -7.66
C LYS A 87 -14.61 -10.24 -8.85
N SER A 88 -15.62 -10.14 -9.71
CA SER A 88 -15.62 -9.27 -10.89
C SER A 88 -15.50 -7.78 -10.55
N CYS A 89 -16.07 -7.35 -9.43
CA CYS A 89 -15.97 -5.96 -8.95
C CYS A 89 -14.57 -5.68 -8.39
N LEU A 90 -14.04 -6.61 -7.60
CA LEU A 90 -12.70 -6.49 -7.02
C LEU A 90 -11.62 -6.48 -8.10
N GLU A 91 -11.70 -7.37 -9.08
CA GLU A 91 -10.75 -7.42 -10.20
C GLU A 91 -10.72 -6.13 -11.01
N ARG A 92 -11.89 -5.54 -11.31
CA ARG A 92 -11.98 -4.24 -11.99
C ARG A 92 -11.38 -3.12 -11.14
N TRP A 93 -11.69 -3.09 -9.84
CA TRP A 93 -11.14 -2.07 -8.94
C TRP A 93 -9.62 -2.10 -8.87
N ARG A 94 -9.03 -3.30 -8.86
CA ARG A 94 -7.57 -3.50 -8.80
C ARG A 94 -6.81 -2.97 -10.01
N GLN A 95 -7.49 -2.72 -11.13
CA GLN A 95 -6.87 -2.13 -12.32
C GLN A 95 -6.51 -0.66 -12.11
N SER A 96 -7.31 0.07 -11.30
CA SER A 96 -7.09 1.49 -11.05
C SER A 96 -6.48 1.75 -9.67
N SER A 97 -6.78 0.93 -8.67
CA SER A 97 -6.41 1.16 -7.27
C SER A 97 -5.77 -0.06 -6.61
N VAL A 98 -4.81 0.18 -5.72
CA VAL A 98 -4.19 -0.85 -4.85
C VAL A 98 -4.75 -0.82 -3.43
N ALA A 99 -5.76 0.01 -3.16
CA ALA A 99 -6.34 0.19 -1.83
C ALA A 99 -7.77 -0.33 -1.75
N CYS A 100 -8.13 -0.88 -0.59
CA CYS A 100 -9.48 -1.35 -0.29
C CYS A 100 -10.50 -0.20 -0.44
N PRO A 101 -11.63 -0.41 -1.16
CA PRO A 101 -12.69 0.60 -1.29
C PRO A 101 -13.29 1.09 0.04
N LEU A 102 -13.25 0.24 1.09
CA LEU A 102 -13.92 0.52 2.36
C LEU A 102 -12.99 1.13 3.41
N CYS A 103 -11.85 0.51 3.67
CA CYS A 103 -10.92 0.98 4.72
C CYS A 103 -9.65 1.63 4.19
N ARG A 104 -9.43 1.64 2.87
CA ARG A 104 -8.22 2.19 2.22
C ARG A 104 -6.92 1.45 2.58
N GLU A 105 -7.01 0.30 3.23
CA GLU A 105 -5.84 -0.57 3.47
C GLU A 105 -5.25 -1.03 2.13
N VAL A 106 -3.92 -0.96 2.01
CA VAL A 106 -3.21 -1.20 0.76
C VAL A 106 -2.86 -2.69 0.63
N ASP A 107 -3.07 -3.23 -0.57
CA ASP A 107 -2.55 -4.54 -0.97
C ASP A 107 -1.09 -4.38 -1.43
N GLN A 108 -0.16 -4.69 -0.52
CA GLN A 108 1.28 -4.50 -0.74
C GLN A 108 1.78 -5.32 -1.93
N THR A 109 1.28 -6.55 -2.09
CA THR A 109 1.65 -7.40 -3.22
C THR A 109 1.22 -6.80 -4.55
N LEU A 110 0.03 -6.19 -4.64
CA LEU A 110 -0.39 -5.48 -5.85
C LEU A 110 0.46 -4.22 -6.13
N LEU A 111 0.84 -3.49 -5.08
CA LEU A 111 1.71 -2.32 -5.21
C LEU A 111 3.09 -2.71 -5.76
N GLU A 112 3.70 -3.75 -5.20
CA GLU A 112 4.97 -4.32 -5.66
C GLU A 112 4.89 -4.79 -7.12
N ASN A 113 3.81 -5.50 -7.49
CA ASN A 113 3.61 -5.95 -8.86
C ASN A 113 3.48 -4.80 -9.87
N ARG A 114 2.79 -3.71 -9.51
CA ARG A 114 2.70 -2.51 -10.37
C ARG A 114 4.07 -1.88 -10.55
N ALA A 115 4.81 -1.67 -9.46
CA ALA A 115 6.16 -1.12 -9.52
C ALA A 115 7.11 -2.00 -10.36
N ALA A 116 7.06 -3.32 -10.20
CA ALA A 116 7.86 -4.26 -10.98
C ALA A 116 7.50 -4.21 -12.48
N SER A 117 6.22 -4.05 -12.82
CA SER A 117 5.77 -3.92 -14.22
C SER A 117 6.28 -2.63 -14.86
N GLU A 118 6.23 -1.51 -14.14
CA GLU A 118 6.72 -0.20 -14.59
C GLU A 118 8.25 -0.22 -14.77
N ALA A 119 8.98 -0.79 -13.82
CA ALA A 119 10.43 -0.97 -13.92
C ALA A 119 10.82 -1.85 -15.12
N THR A 120 10.04 -2.91 -15.37
CA THR A 120 10.24 -3.79 -16.54
C THR A 120 10.04 -3.02 -17.85
N GLU A 121 8.99 -2.21 -17.96
CA GLU A 121 8.70 -1.40 -19.15
C GLU A 121 9.78 -0.34 -19.41
N GLN A 122 10.25 0.33 -18.35
CA GLN A 122 11.36 1.28 -18.42
C GLN A 122 12.66 0.60 -18.89
N GLN A 123 12.97 -0.59 -18.35
CA GLN A 123 14.15 -1.36 -18.76
C GLN A 123 14.07 -1.83 -20.22
N ILE A 124 12.89 -2.26 -20.68
CA ILE A 124 12.66 -2.63 -22.08
C ILE A 124 12.86 -1.42 -22.99
N THR A 125 12.30 -0.27 -22.65
CA THR A 125 12.45 0.98 -23.41
C THR A 125 13.92 1.38 -23.54
N TYR A 126 14.67 1.32 -22.44
CA TYR A 126 16.10 1.60 -22.46
C TYR A 126 16.87 0.61 -23.34
N ASN A 127 16.64 -0.70 -23.17
CA ASN A 127 17.36 -1.73 -23.94
C ASN A 127 17.04 -1.69 -25.44
N THR A 128 15.82 -1.33 -25.82
CA THR A 128 15.37 -1.37 -27.22
C THR A 128 15.59 -0.07 -27.98
N ILE A 129 15.59 1.07 -27.29
CA ILE A 129 15.69 2.40 -27.93
C ILE A 129 17.00 3.08 -27.55
N PHE A 130 17.25 3.27 -26.25
CA PHE A 130 18.37 4.10 -25.81
C PHE A 130 19.73 3.41 -25.94
N ALA A 131 19.85 2.15 -25.54
CA ALA A 131 21.11 1.42 -25.60
C ALA A 131 21.66 1.32 -27.04
N PRO A 132 20.86 0.95 -28.08
CA PRO A 132 21.35 0.93 -29.46
C PRO A 132 21.82 2.30 -29.98
N LEU A 133 21.10 3.37 -29.63
CA LEU A 133 21.47 4.74 -30.02
C LEU A 133 22.77 5.19 -29.37
N ARG A 134 22.96 4.89 -28.09
CA ARG A 134 24.21 5.16 -27.37
C ARG A 134 25.36 4.37 -27.99
N ASP A 135 25.16 3.09 -28.24
CA ASP A 135 26.21 2.22 -28.75
C ASP A 135 26.61 2.63 -30.18
N GLU A 136 25.66 3.07 -31.02
CA GLU A 136 25.93 3.71 -32.31
C GLU A 136 26.76 4.99 -32.16
N PHE A 137 26.36 5.89 -31.25
CA PHE A 137 27.08 7.13 -31.01
C PHE A 137 28.53 6.89 -30.55
N LEU A 138 28.73 5.99 -29.60
CA LEU A 138 30.06 5.64 -29.09
C LEU A 138 30.93 4.98 -30.17
N ARG A 139 30.33 4.15 -31.03
CA ARG A 139 31.05 3.54 -32.15
C ARG A 139 31.55 4.59 -33.14
N ARG A 140 30.68 5.53 -33.54
CA ARG A 140 31.07 6.64 -34.42
C ARG A 140 32.17 7.49 -33.81
N LEU A 141 32.11 7.79 -32.52
CA LEU A 141 33.19 8.50 -31.83
C LEU A 141 34.53 7.74 -31.80
N ALA A 142 34.49 6.42 -31.82
CA ALA A 142 35.69 5.59 -31.87
C ALA A 142 36.26 5.46 -33.30
N GLU A 143 35.41 5.56 -34.31
CA GLU A 143 35.75 5.43 -35.73
C GLU A 143 36.11 6.77 -36.39
N ASP A 144 35.50 7.88 -35.95
CA ASP A 144 35.72 9.22 -36.52
C ASP A 144 36.99 9.90 -35.98
N ARG A 145 37.55 10.76 -36.85
CA ARG A 145 38.65 11.67 -36.54
C ARG A 145 38.33 12.50 -35.29
N ALA A 146 39.37 12.81 -34.52
CA ALA A 146 39.30 13.77 -33.42
C ALA A 146 38.52 15.04 -33.82
N PRO A 147 37.69 15.60 -32.93
CA PRO A 147 36.81 16.72 -33.25
C PRO A 147 37.56 17.82 -34.01
N ALA A 148 36.98 18.31 -35.11
CA ALA A 148 37.67 19.20 -36.02
C ALA A 148 37.91 20.59 -35.42
N ASN A 149 37.15 20.96 -34.38
CA ASN A 149 37.27 22.22 -33.65
C ASN A 149 36.75 22.11 -32.19
N ALA A 150 36.98 23.16 -31.40
CA ALA A 150 36.60 23.21 -30.00
C ALA A 150 35.07 23.11 -29.78
N ARG A 151 34.26 23.66 -30.69
CA ARG A 151 32.80 23.60 -30.61
C ARG A 151 32.29 22.18 -30.79
N GLU A 152 32.81 21.46 -31.78
CA GLU A 152 32.48 20.06 -32.01
C GLU A 152 32.94 19.17 -30.84
N ALA A 153 34.10 19.46 -30.24
CA ALA A 153 34.56 18.77 -29.04
C ALA A 153 33.60 18.96 -27.85
N GLU A 154 33.05 20.16 -27.68
CA GLU A 154 32.06 20.49 -26.64
C GLU A 154 30.72 19.79 -26.89
N GLU A 155 30.24 19.77 -28.15
CA GLU A 155 29.02 19.05 -28.55
C GLU A 155 29.13 17.54 -28.27
N VAL A 156 30.28 16.93 -28.62
CA VAL A 156 30.57 15.53 -28.29
C VAL A 156 30.61 15.28 -26.78
N ALA A 157 31.22 16.19 -26.01
CA ALA A 157 31.27 16.09 -24.55
C ALA A 157 29.86 16.19 -23.93
N HIS A 158 29.01 17.07 -24.43
CA HIS A 158 27.62 17.21 -24.00
C HIS A 158 26.81 15.94 -24.25
N LEU A 159 26.90 15.36 -25.46
CA LEU A 159 26.21 14.12 -25.78
C LEU A 159 26.72 12.95 -24.93
N ARG A 160 28.03 12.86 -24.69
CA ARG A 160 28.60 11.85 -23.80
C ARG A 160 28.06 11.98 -22.37
N ASN A 161 28.01 13.20 -21.83
CA ASN A 161 27.46 13.47 -20.51
C ASN A 161 25.97 13.16 -20.43
N PHE A 162 25.21 13.43 -21.50
CA PHE A 162 23.80 13.08 -21.60
C PHE A 162 23.60 11.56 -21.47
N PHE A 163 24.30 10.76 -22.29
CA PHE A 163 24.18 9.30 -22.23
C PHE A 163 24.65 8.73 -20.88
N GLN A 164 25.70 9.28 -20.27
CA GLN A 164 26.14 8.85 -18.94
C GLN A 164 25.09 9.09 -17.85
N ARG A 165 24.38 10.23 -17.91
CA ARG A 165 23.29 10.55 -16.98
C ARG A 165 22.06 9.68 -17.20
N GLU A 166 21.75 9.30 -18.44
CA GLU A 166 20.67 8.36 -18.74
C GLU A 166 21.02 6.95 -18.27
N ASP A 167 22.22 6.46 -18.55
CA ASP A 167 22.67 5.15 -18.08
C ASP A 167 22.57 5.00 -16.55
N ALA A 168 22.92 6.05 -15.79
CA ALA A 168 22.79 6.04 -14.34
C ALA A 168 21.33 6.02 -13.85
N ARG A 169 20.40 6.57 -14.66
CA ARG A 169 18.96 6.56 -14.38
C ARG A 169 18.32 5.20 -14.66
N TYR A 170 18.79 4.47 -15.69
CA TYR A 170 18.20 3.18 -16.11
C TYR A 170 18.94 1.95 -15.56
N ARG A 171 19.98 2.11 -14.72
CA ARG A 171 20.69 1.00 -14.03
C ARG A 171 20.36 0.87 -12.53
N ASN A 172 19.65 1.84 -11.95
CA ASN A 172 19.14 1.78 -10.58
C ASN A 172 17.66 1.44 -10.60
#